data_AF-A0A2S0HWC7-F1
#
_entry.id   AF-A0A2S0HWC7-F1
#
_cell.length_a   1.000
_cell.length_b   1.000
_cell.length_c   1.000
_cell.angle_alpha   90.00
_cell.angle_beta   90.00
_cell.angle_gamma   90.00
#
_symmetry.space_group_name_H-M   'P 1'
#
loop_
_entity.id
_entity.type
_entity.pdbx_description
1 polymer ?
#
loop_
_entity_poly.entity_id
_entity_poly.type
_entity_poly.pdbx_seq_one_letter_code
_entity_poly.pdbx_strand_id
1 'polypeptide(L)'
;MKVVLTEKMLQDVQKSLWDFSNQILYDLCRENFKHEKDGPILAKVLLIGRTYAAAVERRNTRDDLINDDFYFKKIVPTFKKSKLDQKLRTLKGYNSISTENIADILKIHYYLIELLRKDTSMEKRSFSSKYLHFHLPDLFFIYDSRAESALRKYTSRIPKDLKQFTQLESVDEQYAKFFCKCLDVKRQIEEEHNMQLTIRQFDNLLINMANKLEVEKRKASTKNL
;
A
#
# COMPACT_ATOMS: atom_id res chain seq x y z
N MET A 1 -17.96 16.47 8.33
CA MET A 1 -18.84 15.32 8.60
C MET A 1 -17.96 14.13 8.95
N LYS A 2 -18.02 13.65 10.21
CA LYS A 2 -17.40 12.38 10.59
C LYS A 2 -18.22 11.27 9.92
N VAL A 3 -17.56 10.28 9.35
CA VAL A 3 -18.23 9.14 8.70
C VAL A 3 -18.78 8.22 9.78
N VAL A 4 -20.05 7.84 9.68
CA VAL A 4 -20.62 6.75 10.47
C VAL A 4 -20.52 5.48 9.63
N LEU A 5 -19.81 4.47 10.13
CA LEU A 5 -19.75 3.16 9.49
C LEU A 5 -21.06 2.43 9.71
N THR A 6 -21.55 1.76 8.67
CA THR A 6 -22.76 0.94 8.75
C THR A 6 -22.41 -0.53 8.65
N GLU A 7 -23.23 -1.42 9.23
CA GLU A 7 -23.06 -2.87 9.10
C GLU A 7 -22.97 -3.32 7.64
N LYS A 8 -23.75 -2.68 6.75
CA LYS A 8 -23.69 -2.92 5.31
C LYS A 8 -22.30 -2.61 4.73
N MET A 9 -21.68 -1.49 5.12
CA MET A 9 -20.32 -1.17 4.67
C MET A 9 -19.29 -2.21 5.13
N LEU A 10 -19.48 -2.80 6.31
CA LEU A 10 -18.61 -3.85 6.84
C LEU A 10 -18.84 -5.20 6.14
N GLN A 11 -20.08 -5.49 5.72
CA GLN A 11 -20.39 -6.66 4.89
C GLN A 11 -19.81 -6.53 3.47
N ASP A 12 -19.92 -5.34 2.87
CA ASP A 12 -19.47 -5.07 1.49
C ASP A 12 -17.94 -5.22 1.30
N VAL A 13 -17.15 -5.19 2.39
CA VAL A 13 -15.69 -5.38 2.32
C VAL A 13 -15.24 -6.82 2.49
N GLN A 14 -16.15 -7.74 2.82
CA GLN A 14 -15.84 -9.16 3.01
C GLN A 14 -15.65 -9.92 1.70
N LYS A 15 -16.32 -9.50 0.62
CA LYS A 15 -16.23 -10.14 -0.70
C LYS A 15 -16.20 -9.10 -1.79
N SER A 16 -15.21 -9.19 -2.66
CA SER A 16 -15.01 -8.33 -3.80
C SER A 16 -14.80 -9.17 -5.06
N LEU A 17 -15.36 -8.73 -6.19
CA LEU A 17 -15.04 -9.33 -7.49
C LEU A 17 -13.53 -9.26 -7.82
N TRP A 18 -12.80 -8.37 -7.15
CA TRP A 18 -11.35 -8.24 -7.25
C TRP A 18 -10.58 -9.33 -6.50
N ASP A 19 -11.23 -10.13 -5.66
CA ASP A 19 -10.56 -11.10 -4.78
C ASP A 19 -9.78 -12.15 -5.57
N PHE A 20 -10.33 -12.65 -6.68
CA PHE A 20 -9.63 -13.62 -7.52
C PHE A 20 -8.33 -13.04 -8.11
N SER A 21 -8.40 -11.84 -8.69
CA SER A 21 -7.22 -11.15 -9.23
C SER A 21 -6.20 -10.84 -8.13
N ASN A 22 -6.67 -10.48 -6.93
CA ASN A 22 -5.79 -10.26 -5.78
C ASN A 22 -5.12 -11.55 -5.32
N GLN A 23 -5.86 -12.67 -5.32
CA GLN A 23 -5.33 -13.97 -4.95
C GLN A 23 -4.18 -14.37 -5.88
N ILE A 24 -4.31 -14.16 -7.18
CA ILE A 24 -3.21 -14.41 -8.14
C ILE A 24 -1.96 -13.60 -7.77
N LEU A 25 -2.11 -12.32 -7.38
CA LEU A 25 -0.98 -11.49 -6.98
C LEU A 25 -0.36 -11.92 -5.65
N TYR A 26 -1.18 -12.34 -4.69
CA TYR A 26 -0.71 -12.92 -3.42
C TYR A 26 0.02 -14.24 -3.66
N ASP A 27 -0.51 -15.13 -4.49
CA ASP A 27 0.10 -16.41 -4.83
C ASP A 27 1.44 -16.18 -5.52
N LEU A 28 1.49 -15.28 -6.50
CA LEU A 28 2.73 -14.87 -7.16
C LEU A 28 3.80 -14.41 -6.17
N CYS A 29 3.44 -13.54 -5.22
CA CYS A 29 4.40 -13.03 -4.23
C CYS A 29 4.77 -14.07 -3.18
N ARG A 30 3.83 -14.89 -2.73
CA ARG A 30 4.05 -15.95 -1.72
C ARG A 30 4.96 -17.05 -2.27
N GLU A 31 4.64 -17.58 -3.44
CA GLU A 31 5.36 -18.68 -4.08
C GLU A 31 6.74 -18.24 -4.60
N ASN A 32 6.88 -16.97 -4.94
CA ASN A 32 8.13 -16.42 -5.44
C ASN A 32 8.73 -15.37 -4.49
N PHE A 33 8.57 -15.50 -3.17
CA PHE A 33 8.91 -14.44 -2.20
C PHE A 33 10.24 -13.70 -2.44
N LYS A 34 11.30 -14.45 -2.80
CA LYS A 34 12.63 -13.90 -3.04
C LYS A 34 12.78 -13.15 -4.37
N HIS A 35 13.85 -12.36 -4.49
CA HIS A 35 14.20 -11.60 -5.70
C HIS A 35 15.46 -12.16 -6.37
N GLU A 36 15.52 -13.49 -6.55
CA GLU A 36 16.68 -14.19 -7.14
C GLU A 36 16.55 -14.40 -8.66
N LYS A 37 15.31 -14.52 -9.17
CA LYS A 37 15.00 -14.85 -10.57
C LYS A 37 14.35 -13.67 -11.29
N ASP A 38 14.81 -13.38 -12.50
CA ASP A 38 14.41 -12.21 -13.28
C ASP A 38 12.92 -12.22 -13.64
N GLY A 39 12.41 -13.35 -14.12
CA GLY A 39 11.00 -13.52 -14.49
C GLY A 39 10.02 -13.21 -13.36
N PRO A 40 10.15 -13.84 -12.17
CA PRO A 40 9.33 -13.51 -11.01
C PRO A 40 9.43 -12.05 -10.54
N ILE A 41 10.63 -11.45 -10.55
CA ILE A 41 10.79 -10.03 -10.21
C ILE A 41 9.97 -9.17 -11.18
N LEU A 42 10.17 -9.38 -12.48
CA LEU A 42 9.48 -8.65 -13.53
C LEU A 42 7.96 -8.79 -13.42
N ALA A 43 7.47 -10.02 -13.26
CA ALA A 43 6.04 -10.31 -13.15
C ALA A 43 5.41 -9.58 -11.96
N LYS A 44 6.04 -9.62 -10.77
CA LYS A 44 5.51 -8.91 -9.59
C LYS A 44 5.43 -7.41 -9.84
N VAL A 45 6.51 -6.81 -10.34
CA VAL A 45 6.54 -5.35 -10.56
C VAL A 45 5.49 -4.95 -11.60
N LEU A 46 5.46 -5.62 -12.75
CA LEU A 46 4.54 -5.29 -13.84
C LEU A 46 3.09 -5.49 -13.44
N LEU A 47 2.74 -6.66 -12.90
CA LEU A 47 1.35 -7.00 -12.61
C LEU A 47 0.81 -6.15 -11.47
N ILE A 48 1.56 -5.95 -10.37
CA ILE A 48 1.14 -5.05 -9.29
C ILE A 48 1.03 -3.61 -9.80
N GLY A 49 2.03 -3.14 -10.55
CA GLY A 49 2.06 -1.79 -11.08
C GLY A 49 0.89 -1.48 -12.03
N ARG A 50 0.54 -2.41 -12.93
CA ARG A 50 -0.53 -2.21 -13.91
C ARG A 50 -1.92 -2.42 -13.31
N THR A 51 -2.14 -3.50 -12.56
CA THR A 51 -3.45 -3.80 -11.94
C THR A 51 -3.90 -2.69 -11.01
N TYR A 52 -2.95 -2.04 -10.30
CA TYR A 52 -3.26 -0.99 -9.33
C TYR A 52 -2.89 0.42 -9.79
N ALA A 53 -2.69 0.62 -11.10
CA ALA A 53 -2.37 1.93 -11.69
C ALA A 53 -1.20 2.68 -11.01
N ALA A 54 -0.22 1.92 -10.51
CA ALA A 54 0.95 2.37 -9.77
C ALA A 54 2.27 1.98 -10.47
N ALA A 55 2.25 1.91 -11.80
CA ALA A 55 3.37 1.45 -12.60
C ALA A 55 4.67 2.29 -12.36
N VAL A 56 5.82 1.62 -12.24
CA VAL A 56 7.10 2.21 -11.79
C VAL A 56 7.78 3.07 -12.85
N GLU A 57 7.58 2.78 -14.13
CA GLU A 57 8.02 3.57 -15.28
C GLU A 57 7.22 4.87 -15.46
N ARG A 58 5.97 4.92 -14.97
CA ARG A 58 5.07 6.08 -15.16
C ARG A 58 5.74 7.38 -14.70
N ARG A 59 5.78 8.39 -15.58
CA ARG A 59 6.38 9.73 -15.36
C ARG A 59 7.91 9.72 -15.13
N ASN A 60 8.61 8.65 -15.49
CA ASN A 60 10.08 8.70 -15.54
C ASN A 60 10.50 9.64 -16.67
N THR A 61 11.38 10.60 -16.37
CA THR A 61 11.84 11.64 -17.31
C THR A 61 13.33 11.51 -17.65
N ARG A 62 14.03 10.51 -17.10
CA ARG A 62 15.49 10.39 -17.21
C ARG A 62 16.01 9.41 -18.27
N ASP A 63 15.14 8.67 -18.94
CA ASP A 63 15.58 7.61 -19.85
C ASP A 63 14.99 7.76 -21.24
N ASP A 64 15.87 7.73 -22.23
CA ASP A 64 15.55 7.48 -23.64
C ASP A 64 15.23 5.99 -23.89
N LEU A 65 15.07 5.20 -22.83
CA LEU A 65 14.75 3.78 -22.90
C LEU A 65 13.25 3.61 -23.22
N ILE A 66 12.96 2.71 -24.14
CA ILE A 66 11.61 2.20 -24.34
C ILE A 66 11.18 1.46 -23.05
N ASN A 67 9.87 1.50 -22.72
CA ASN A 67 9.36 0.99 -21.45
C ASN A 67 9.84 -0.42 -21.06
N ASP A 68 9.93 -1.35 -22.01
CA ASP A 68 10.36 -2.72 -21.73
C ASP A 68 11.84 -2.77 -21.30
N ASP A 69 12.70 -2.02 -21.98
CA ASP A 69 14.12 -1.91 -21.65
C ASP A 69 14.34 -1.35 -20.24
N PHE A 70 13.49 -0.42 -19.79
CA PHE A 70 13.55 0.11 -18.43
C PHE A 70 13.38 -1.01 -17.38
N TYR A 71 12.46 -1.95 -17.61
CA TYR A 71 12.24 -3.06 -16.69
C TYR A 71 13.41 -4.04 -16.67
N PHE A 72 13.87 -4.47 -17.84
CA PHE A 72 14.93 -5.48 -17.95
C PHE A 72 16.31 -4.94 -17.55
N LYS A 73 16.63 -3.70 -17.93
CA LYS A 73 17.98 -3.12 -17.75
C LYS A 73 18.15 -2.40 -16.42
N LYS A 74 17.07 -1.91 -15.80
CA LYS A 74 17.14 -1.19 -14.51
C LYS A 74 16.44 -1.91 -13.38
N ILE A 75 15.12 -2.05 -13.48
CA ILE A 75 14.30 -2.52 -12.35
C ILE A 75 14.70 -3.93 -11.90
N VAL A 76 14.74 -4.91 -12.82
CA VAL A 76 15.08 -6.29 -12.48
C VAL A 76 16.46 -6.39 -11.81
N PRO A 77 17.54 -5.83 -12.40
CA PRO A 77 18.84 -5.76 -11.75
C PRO A 77 18.83 -5.07 -10.37
N THR A 78 18.09 -3.98 -10.23
CA THR A 78 17.99 -3.22 -8.97
C THR A 78 17.39 -4.06 -7.85
N PHE A 79 16.28 -4.76 -8.10
CA PHE A 79 15.69 -5.67 -7.11
C PHE A 79 16.63 -6.84 -6.78
N LYS A 80 17.24 -7.45 -7.79
CA LYS A 80 18.12 -8.62 -7.63
C LYS A 80 19.39 -8.32 -6.82
N LYS A 81 19.95 -7.12 -6.97
CA LYS A 81 21.13 -6.65 -6.21
C LYS A 81 20.77 -6.04 -4.86
N SER A 82 19.48 -5.87 -4.56
CA SER A 82 19.02 -5.23 -3.33
C SER A 82 19.16 -6.13 -2.10
N LYS A 83 19.04 -5.52 -0.92
CA LYS A 83 18.90 -6.22 0.37
C LYS A 83 17.42 -6.40 0.75
N LEU A 84 16.49 -6.30 -0.21
CA LEU A 84 15.05 -6.38 0.08
C LEU A 84 14.66 -7.72 0.70
N ASP A 85 15.20 -8.83 0.20
CA ASP A 85 14.93 -10.16 0.77
C ASP A 85 15.36 -10.29 2.23
N GLN A 86 16.55 -9.78 2.57
CA GLN A 86 17.05 -9.79 3.95
C GLN A 86 16.11 -9.01 4.88
N LYS A 87 15.64 -7.86 4.39
CA LYS A 87 14.70 -6.99 5.12
C LYS A 87 13.33 -7.63 5.27
N LEU A 88 12.73 -8.14 4.20
CA LEU A 88 11.42 -8.80 4.26
C LEU A 88 11.42 -10.02 5.17
N ARG A 89 12.55 -10.74 5.28
CA ARG A 89 12.68 -11.88 6.20
C ARG A 89 12.54 -11.49 7.67
N THR A 90 12.90 -10.27 8.08
CA THR A 90 12.72 -9.84 9.48
C THR A 90 11.25 -9.74 9.86
N LEU A 91 10.36 -9.56 8.87
CA LEU A 91 8.92 -9.46 9.06
C LEU A 91 8.14 -10.73 8.71
N LYS A 92 8.75 -11.74 8.07
CA LYS A 92 8.06 -12.91 7.50
C LYS A 92 7.28 -13.77 8.53
N GLY A 93 7.61 -13.67 9.81
CA GLY A 93 6.93 -14.38 10.89
C GLY A 93 5.79 -13.61 11.57
N TYR A 94 5.64 -12.32 11.27
CA TYR A 94 4.58 -11.50 11.85
C TYR A 94 3.29 -11.62 11.03
N ASN A 95 2.20 -11.95 11.71
CA ASN A 95 0.84 -12.04 11.17
C ASN A 95 -0.05 -10.86 11.59
N SER A 96 0.52 -9.88 12.28
CA SER A 96 -0.19 -8.70 12.78
C SER A 96 0.78 -7.56 13.08
N ILE A 97 0.27 -6.33 13.05
CA ILE A 97 1.03 -5.13 13.43
C ILE A 97 1.05 -5.01 14.95
N SER A 98 2.25 -4.87 15.52
CA SER A 98 2.49 -4.62 16.94
C SER A 98 3.47 -3.47 17.14
N THR A 99 3.53 -2.91 18.34
CA THR A 99 4.49 -1.81 18.65
C THR A 99 5.94 -2.20 18.39
N GLU A 100 6.27 -3.48 18.45
CA GLU A 100 7.60 -4.04 18.22
C GLU A 100 8.01 -4.02 16.74
N ASN A 101 7.05 -4.14 15.80
CA ASN A 101 7.36 -4.28 14.37
C ASN A 101 7.05 -3.04 13.53
N ILE A 102 6.35 -2.03 14.05
CA ILE A 102 6.01 -0.81 13.30
C ILE A 102 7.25 -0.12 12.73
N ALA A 103 8.33 -0.02 13.51
CA ALA A 103 9.56 0.63 13.06
C ALA A 103 10.15 -0.07 11.82
N ASP A 104 10.18 -1.41 11.82
CA ASP A 104 10.69 -2.20 10.70
C ASP A 104 9.79 -2.11 9.48
N ILE A 105 8.47 -2.16 9.66
CA ILE A 105 7.49 -1.97 8.57
C ILE A 105 7.75 -0.65 7.84
N LEU A 106 7.85 0.45 8.59
CA LEU A 106 8.06 1.79 8.01
C LEU A 106 9.43 1.92 7.34
N LYS A 107 10.49 1.37 7.95
CA LYS A 107 11.85 1.39 7.38
C LYS A 107 11.96 0.54 6.12
N ILE A 108 11.25 -0.59 6.02
CA ILE A 108 11.23 -1.43 4.83
C ILE A 108 10.48 -0.75 3.69
N HIS A 109 9.37 -0.08 4.01
CA HIS A 109 8.66 0.75 3.03
C HIS A 109 9.57 1.85 2.48
N TYR A 110 10.24 2.60 3.35
CA TYR A 110 11.19 3.63 2.96
C TYR A 110 12.38 3.07 2.16
N TYR A 111 12.91 1.91 2.55
CA TYR A 111 13.97 1.25 1.79
C TYR A 111 13.57 0.96 0.35
N LEU A 112 12.35 0.48 0.12
CA LEU A 112 11.86 0.21 -1.24
C LEU A 112 11.65 1.49 -2.06
N ILE A 113 11.17 2.56 -1.43
CA ILE A 113 11.14 3.91 -2.02
C ILE A 113 12.53 4.33 -2.48
N GLU A 114 13.53 4.30 -1.59
CA GLU A 114 14.90 4.71 -1.88
C GLU A 114 15.54 3.84 -2.96
N LEU A 115 15.23 2.54 -2.96
CA LEU A 115 15.69 1.60 -3.98
C LEU A 115 15.17 2.01 -5.37
N LEU A 116 13.88 2.29 -5.50
CA LEU A 116 13.23 2.66 -6.77
C LEU A 116 13.55 4.09 -7.20
N ARG A 117 13.80 4.99 -6.26
CA ARG A 117 14.13 6.39 -6.54
C ARG A 117 15.41 6.52 -7.35
N LYS A 118 16.37 5.61 -7.17
CA LYS A 118 17.62 5.57 -7.95
C LYS A 118 17.38 5.44 -9.44
N ASP A 119 16.39 4.64 -9.83
CA ASP A 119 16.08 4.37 -11.24
C ASP A 119 14.99 5.28 -11.81
N THR A 120 14.07 5.77 -10.95
CA THR A 120 12.87 6.50 -11.40
C THR A 120 12.90 8.00 -11.10
N SER A 121 13.81 8.46 -10.25
CA SER A 121 13.82 9.83 -9.69
C SER A 121 12.53 10.24 -8.98
N MET A 122 11.69 9.27 -8.60
CA MET A 122 10.44 9.49 -7.89
C MET A 122 10.37 8.59 -6.66
N GLU A 123 9.63 9.05 -5.65
CA GLU A 123 9.46 8.31 -4.40
C GLU A 123 8.62 7.03 -4.57
N LYS A 124 7.79 6.92 -5.61
CA LYS A 124 6.96 5.72 -5.92
C LYS A 124 6.19 5.11 -4.72
N ARG A 125 5.83 5.92 -3.71
CA ARG A 125 5.11 5.54 -2.48
C ARG A 125 3.94 4.57 -2.71
N SER A 126 3.07 4.90 -3.66
CA SER A 126 1.90 4.07 -3.98
C SER A 126 2.30 2.68 -4.45
N PHE A 127 3.31 2.57 -5.30
CA PHE A 127 3.84 1.27 -5.73
C PHE A 127 4.46 0.52 -4.56
N SER A 128 5.34 1.16 -3.78
CA SER A 128 6.05 0.52 -2.67
C SER A 128 5.10 -0.08 -1.64
N SER A 129 4.07 0.66 -1.22
CA SER A 129 3.05 0.15 -0.30
C SER A 129 2.29 -1.06 -0.85
N LYS A 130 1.87 -1.02 -2.12
CA LYS A 130 1.16 -2.12 -2.78
C LYS A 130 2.04 -3.34 -2.95
N TYR A 131 3.27 -3.14 -3.39
CA TYR A 131 4.25 -4.20 -3.55
C TYR A 131 4.45 -4.96 -2.24
N LEU A 132 4.70 -4.22 -1.15
CA LEU A 132 4.92 -4.79 0.17
C LEU A 132 3.66 -5.44 0.75
N HIS A 133 2.48 -4.86 0.50
CA HIS A 133 1.20 -5.48 0.86
C HIS A 133 1.01 -6.84 0.20
N PHE A 134 1.37 -7.02 -1.08
CA PHE A 134 1.25 -8.33 -1.72
C PHE A 134 2.28 -9.35 -1.20
N HIS A 135 3.41 -8.92 -0.67
CA HIS A 135 4.39 -9.80 -0.04
C HIS A 135 4.04 -10.17 1.41
N LEU A 136 3.53 -9.21 2.17
CA LEU A 136 3.24 -9.32 3.60
C LEU A 136 1.89 -8.63 3.91
N PRO A 137 0.76 -9.26 3.56
CA PRO A 137 -0.57 -8.64 3.57
C PRO A 137 -1.04 -8.14 4.93
N ASP A 138 -0.56 -8.75 6.01
CA ASP A 138 -1.00 -8.42 7.37
C ASP A 138 -0.21 -7.26 7.99
N LEU A 139 0.75 -6.69 7.26
CA LEU A 139 1.69 -5.70 7.80
C LEU A 139 1.70 -4.36 7.05
N PHE A 140 1.27 -4.28 5.80
CA PHE A 140 1.37 -3.05 4.99
C PHE A 140 0.01 -2.59 4.48
N PHE A 141 -0.43 -1.39 4.90
CA PHE A 141 -1.60 -0.73 4.30
C PHE A 141 -1.29 -0.25 2.88
N ILE A 142 -2.25 -0.38 1.97
CA ILE A 142 -2.15 0.15 0.62
C ILE A 142 -2.29 1.68 0.63
N TYR A 143 -1.29 2.37 0.09
CA TYR A 143 -1.31 3.81 -0.04
C TYR A 143 -1.58 4.25 -1.48
N ASP A 144 -2.50 5.20 -1.62
CA ASP A 144 -2.60 6.12 -2.75
C ASP A 144 -3.41 7.36 -2.34
N SER A 145 -3.51 8.34 -3.24
CA SER A 145 -4.21 9.59 -2.97
C SER A 145 -5.70 9.42 -2.66
N ARG A 146 -6.33 8.35 -3.17
CA ARG A 146 -7.75 8.07 -2.94
C ARG A 146 -7.95 7.50 -1.54
N ALA A 147 -7.15 6.51 -1.16
CA ALA A 147 -7.13 5.95 0.18
C ALA A 147 -6.80 7.03 1.23
N GLU A 148 -5.80 7.88 0.96
CA GLU A 148 -5.43 8.99 1.86
C GLU A 148 -6.58 10.00 2.03
N SER A 149 -7.24 10.39 0.92
CA SER A 149 -8.38 11.30 0.96
C SER A 149 -9.56 10.73 1.75
N ALA A 150 -9.84 9.44 1.58
CA ALA A 150 -10.87 8.75 2.35
C ALA A 150 -10.53 8.67 3.84
N LEU A 151 -9.28 8.34 4.18
CA LEU A 151 -8.81 8.25 5.58
C LEU A 151 -9.00 9.57 6.33
N ARG A 152 -8.78 10.72 5.65
CA ARG A 152 -9.00 12.06 6.23
C ARG A 152 -10.45 12.32 6.68
N LYS A 153 -11.43 11.52 6.23
CA LYS A 153 -12.82 11.61 6.68
C LYS A 153 -13.05 10.94 8.05
N TYR A 154 -12.18 10.00 8.41
CA TYR A 154 -12.20 9.32 9.72
C TYR A 154 -11.34 10.08 10.73
N THR A 155 -10.10 10.40 10.35
CA THR A 155 -9.19 11.13 11.24
C THR A 155 -8.26 12.08 10.48
N SER A 156 -8.02 13.25 11.07
CA SER A 156 -6.97 14.18 10.62
C SER A 156 -5.73 14.12 11.51
N ARG A 157 -5.84 13.56 12.72
CA ARG A 157 -4.82 13.59 13.75
C ARG A 157 -4.03 12.28 13.77
N ILE A 158 -2.76 12.38 14.14
CA ILE A 158 -1.92 11.22 14.42
C ILE A 158 -2.13 10.89 15.91
N PRO A 159 -2.39 9.62 16.27
CA PRO A 159 -2.51 9.18 17.66
C PRO A 159 -1.23 9.48 18.46
N LYS A 160 -1.39 9.79 19.75
CA LYS A 160 -0.25 10.21 20.60
C LYS A 160 0.76 9.07 20.79
N ASP A 161 0.28 7.86 21.03
CA ASP A 161 1.07 6.64 21.22
C ASP A 161 1.88 6.25 19.96
N LEU A 162 1.34 6.57 18.77
CA LEU A 162 2.00 6.28 17.49
C LEU A 162 2.85 7.42 16.93
N LYS A 163 2.80 8.61 17.52
CA LYS A 163 3.47 9.81 16.98
C LYS A 163 4.98 9.63 16.81
N GLN A 164 5.63 8.92 17.74
CA GLN A 164 7.07 8.63 17.70
C GLN A 164 7.50 7.93 16.39
N PHE A 165 6.66 7.06 15.83
CA PHE A 165 7.00 6.32 14.61
C PHE A 165 7.05 7.21 13.36
N THR A 166 6.37 8.36 13.38
CA THR A 166 6.38 9.32 12.26
C THR A 166 7.65 10.17 12.19
N GLN A 167 8.49 10.11 13.23
CA GLN A 167 9.70 10.92 13.38
C GLN A 167 10.97 10.08 13.37
N LEU A 168 10.86 8.77 13.12
CA LEU A 168 12.01 7.88 13.03
C LEU A 168 12.92 8.27 11.87
N GLU A 169 14.21 8.03 12.03
CA GLU A 169 15.14 8.09 10.90
C GLU A 169 14.84 6.98 9.89
N SER A 170 15.12 7.26 8.62
CA SER A 170 14.93 6.31 7.51
C SER A 170 13.49 5.81 7.38
N VAL A 171 12.51 6.71 7.52
CA VAL A 171 11.10 6.46 7.20
C VAL A 171 10.58 7.52 6.24
N ASP A 172 9.61 7.15 5.41
CA ASP A 172 8.87 8.12 4.61
C ASP A 172 7.79 8.78 5.47
N GLU A 173 7.94 10.07 5.76
CA GLU A 173 7.04 10.80 6.68
C GLU A 173 5.57 10.73 6.22
N GLN A 174 5.31 10.84 4.91
CA GLN A 174 3.94 10.82 4.37
C GLN A 174 3.28 9.46 4.60
N TYR A 175 3.96 8.37 4.23
CA TYR A 175 3.46 7.03 4.48
C TYR A 175 3.40 6.69 5.97
N ALA A 176 4.37 7.12 6.79
CA ALA A 176 4.35 6.87 8.23
C ALA A 176 3.13 7.50 8.92
N LYS A 177 2.79 8.75 8.54
CA LYS A 177 1.57 9.41 9.01
C LYS A 177 0.31 8.69 8.55
N PHE A 178 0.27 8.25 7.29
CA PHE A 178 -0.84 7.46 6.76
C PHE A 178 -1.00 6.14 7.52
N PHE A 179 0.07 5.37 7.65
CA PHE A 179 0.14 4.09 8.35
C PHE A 179 -0.37 4.19 9.79
N CYS A 180 0.13 5.16 10.57
CA CYS A 180 -0.30 5.33 11.96
C CYS A 180 -1.79 5.68 12.08
N LYS A 181 -2.31 6.48 11.14
CA LYS A 181 -3.74 6.81 11.08
C LYS A 181 -4.58 5.60 10.68
N CYS A 182 -4.13 4.80 9.72
CA CYS A 182 -4.81 3.56 9.35
C CYS A 182 -4.89 2.59 10.52
N LEU A 183 -3.78 2.40 11.24
CA LEU A 183 -3.74 1.50 12.40
C LEU A 183 -4.74 1.92 13.49
N ASP A 184 -4.81 3.21 13.81
CA ASP A 184 -5.73 3.75 14.81
C ASP A 184 -7.20 3.67 14.38
N VAL A 185 -7.52 4.09 13.15
CA VAL A 185 -8.89 3.98 12.64
C VAL A 185 -9.32 2.52 12.57
N LYS A 186 -8.44 1.61 12.14
CA LYS A 186 -8.72 0.18 12.14
C LYS A 186 -9.05 -0.32 13.55
N ARG A 187 -8.22 -0.01 14.56
CA ARG A 187 -8.46 -0.40 15.96
C ARG A 187 -9.80 0.13 16.48
N GLN A 188 -10.11 1.40 16.22
CA GLN A 188 -11.38 2.01 16.64
C GLN A 188 -12.58 1.29 16.02
N ILE A 189 -12.51 0.91 14.74
CA ILE A 189 -13.58 0.17 14.07
C ILE A 189 -13.74 -1.22 14.67
N GLU A 190 -12.63 -1.92 14.90
CA GLU A 190 -12.63 -3.26 15.49
C GLU A 190 -13.22 -3.26 16.91
N GLU A 191 -12.88 -2.24 17.71
CA GLU A 191 -13.44 -2.04 19.06
C GLU A 191 -14.92 -1.66 19.04
N GLU A 192 -15.32 -0.70 18.20
CA GLU A 192 -16.71 -0.21 18.10
C GLU A 192 -17.68 -1.30 17.62
N HIS A 193 -17.24 -2.16 16.71
CA HIS A 193 -18.08 -3.20 16.10
C HIS A 193 -17.78 -4.61 16.59
N ASN A 194 -16.89 -4.78 17.59
CA ASN A 194 -16.45 -6.06 18.14
C ASN A 194 -16.12 -7.10 17.06
N MET A 195 -15.30 -6.69 16.09
CA MET A 195 -14.91 -7.51 14.95
C MET A 195 -13.41 -7.39 14.67
N GLN A 196 -12.86 -8.33 13.89
CA GLN A 196 -11.50 -8.21 13.38
C GLN A 196 -11.52 -7.95 11.88
N LEU A 197 -10.73 -6.97 11.46
CA LEU A 197 -10.50 -6.64 10.06
C LEU A 197 -9.10 -7.06 9.66
N THR A 198 -8.98 -7.71 8.52
CA THR A 198 -7.69 -7.81 7.82
C THR A 198 -7.31 -6.42 7.28
N ILE A 199 -6.01 -6.20 7.01
CA ILE A 199 -5.57 -4.97 6.35
C ILE A 199 -6.27 -4.80 5.00
N ARG A 200 -6.44 -5.87 4.23
CA ARG A 200 -7.14 -5.82 2.94
C ARG A 200 -8.58 -5.35 3.07
N GLN A 201 -9.33 -5.86 4.06
CA GLN A 201 -10.70 -5.40 4.31
C GLN A 201 -10.73 -3.92 4.70
N PHE A 202 -9.78 -3.48 5.52
CA PHE A 202 -9.64 -2.06 5.85
C PHE A 202 -9.29 -1.20 4.63
N ASP A 203 -8.37 -1.64 3.77
CA ASP A 203 -8.04 -0.95 2.52
C ASP A 203 -9.28 -0.88 1.59
N ASN A 204 -10.08 -1.93 1.52
CA ASN A 204 -11.35 -1.95 0.79
C ASN A 204 -12.34 -0.92 1.36
N LEU A 205 -12.42 -0.75 2.69
CA LEU A 205 -13.26 0.29 3.31
C LEU A 205 -12.85 1.69 2.84
N LEU A 206 -11.55 1.98 2.79
CA LEU A 206 -11.04 3.28 2.31
C LEU A 206 -11.37 3.49 0.82
N ILE A 207 -11.18 2.48 -0.02
CA ILE A 207 -11.47 2.57 -1.46
C ILE A 207 -12.97 2.72 -1.73
N ASN A 208 -13.82 1.96 -1.05
CA ASN A 208 -15.27 2.08 -1.17
C ASN A 208 -15.74 3.48 -0.76
N MET A 209 -15.15 4.04 0.30
CA MET A 209 -15.43 5.41 0.69
C MET A 209 -14.96 6.42 -0.37
N ALA A 210 -13.75 6.26 -0.91
CA ALA A 210 -13.26 7.12 -1.98
C ALA A 210 -14.15 7.08 -3.24
N ASN A 211 -14.64 5.89 -3.61
CA ASN A 211 -15.60 5.70 -4.71
C ASN A 211 -16.90 6.47 -4.44
N LYS A 212 -17.47 6.34 -3.23
CA LYS A 212 -18.71 7.02 -2.84
C LYS A 212 -18.57 8.54 -2.94
N LEU A 213 -17.48 9.09 -2.39
CA LEU A 213 -17.20 10.53 -2.45
C LEU A 213 -17.06 11.06 -3.89
N GLU A 214 -16.43 10.28 -4.77
CA GLU A 214 -16.28 10.64 -6.18
C GLU A 214 -17.63 10.63 -6.92
N VAL A 215 -18.49 9.64 -6.65
CA VAL A 215 -19.86 9.59 -7.21
C VAL A 215 -20.70 10.78 -6.74
N GLU A 216 -20.64 11.10 -5.44
CA GLU A 216 -21.35 12.26 -4.86
C GLU A 216 -20.88 13.57 -5.50
N LYS A 217 -19.56 13.74 -5.67
CA LYS A 217 -18.97 14.92 -6.32
C LYS A 217 -19.47 15.07 -7.76
N ARG A 218 -19.46 14.00 -8.54
CA ARG A 218 -19.95 14.02 -9.93
C ARG A 218 -21.43 14.39 -10.01
N LYS A 219 -22.28 13.81 -9.15
CA LYS A 219 -23.71 14.14 -9.08
C LYS A 219 -23.95 15.62 -8.73
N ALA A 220 -23.15 16.18 -7.82
CA ALA A 220 -23.25 17.60 -7.47
C ALA A 220 -22.84 18.51 -8.63
N SER A 221 -21.80 18.14 -9.40
CA SER A 221 -21.39 18.89 -10.59
C SER A 221 -22.41 18.85 -11.72
N THR A 222 -23.14 17.74 -11.91
CA THR A 222 -24.17 17.62 -12.95
C THR A 222 -25.46 18.37 -12.61
N LYS A 223 -25.74 18.65 -11.33
CA LYS A 223 -26.92 19.43 -10.90
C LYS A 223 -26.75 20.95 -11.03
N ASN A 224 -25.53 21.42 -11.27
CA ASN A 224 -25.20 22.84 -11.41
C ASN A 224 -25.02 23.26 -12.89
N LEU A 225 -25.49 22.43 -13.84
CA LEU A 225 -25.57 22.66 -15.28
C LEU A 225 -27.05 22.58 -15.69
#